data_AF-A0A925H6C0-F1
#
_entry.id   AF-A0A925H6C0-F1
#
_cell.length_a   1.000
_cell.length_b   1.000
_cell.length_c   1.000
_cell.angle_alpha   90.00
_cell.angle_beta   90.00
_cell.angle_gamma   90.00
#
_symmetry.space_group_name_H-M   'P 1'
#
loop_
_entity.id
_entity.type
_entity.pdbx_description
1 polymer ?
#
loop_
_entity_poly.entity_id
_entity_poly.type
_entity_poly.pdbx_seq_one_letter_code
_entity_poly.pdbx_strand_id
1 'polypeptide(L)'
;METTILAIFAKAPIPGNVKTRLIPPLSPETAASLHEAFVRDMYYRCSQIPDLSVALWTDITTDAWPDLPVARKLQIPGDLGLKMFHAAESCLREGASRVVIVGADSPTLPAGHLYALLRATADVALGPAEDGGYYGISCARV
;
A
#
# COMPACT_ATOMS: atom_id res chain seq x y z
N MET A 1 -4.28 22.32 6.49
CA MET A 1 -4.81 20.99 6.85
C MET A 1 -3.63 20.04 6.82
N GLU A 2 -3.46 19.26 7.88
CA GLU A 2 -2.36 18.30 7.99
C GLU A 2 -2.64 17.11 7.07
N THR A 3 -1.85 16.93 6.01
CA THR A 3 -2.09 15.90 5.01
C THR A 3 -1.56 14.54 5.50
N THR A 4 -2.44 13.56 5.59
CA THR A 4 -2.04 12.16 5.76
C THR A 4 -1.91 11.50 4.40
N ILE A 5 -0.82 10.74 4.18
CA ILE A 5 -0.61 9.95 2.97
C ILE A 5 -0.78 8.46 3.29
N LEU A 6 -1.60 7.76 2.51
CA LEU A 6 -1.63 6.31 2.45
C LEU A 6 -0.77 5.83 1.27
N ALA A 7 0.37 5.21 1.57
CA ALA A 7 1.22 4.53 0.62
C ALA A 7 0.78 3.06 0.46
N ILE A 8 0.18 2.74 -0.69
CA ILE A 8 -0.15 1.36 -1.06
C ILE A 8 1.08 0.76 -1.74
N PHE A 9 1.69 -0.24 -1.12
CA PHE A 9 2.77 -1.02 -1.71
C PHE A 9 2.19 -2.13 -2.58
N ALA A 10 2.57 -2.12 -3.86
CA ALA A 10 2.16 -3.15 -4.81
C ALA A 10 3.32 -3.49 -5.74
N LYS A 11 3.34 -4.72 -6.27
CA LYS A 11 4.15 -5.04 -7.44
C LYS A 11 3.39 -4.70 -8.72
N ALA A 12 4.09 -4.39 -9.79
CA ALA A 12 3.48 -4.32 -11.12
C ALA A 12 2.81 -5.66 -11.46
N PRO A 13 1.57 -5.65 -12.00
CA PRO A 13 0.77 -6.85 -12.24
C PRO A 13 1.23 -7.62 -13.49
N ILE A 14 2.48 -8.07 -13.50
CA ILE A 14 3.03 -8.87 -14.60
C ILE A 14 2.62 -10.33 -14.40
N PRO A 15 1.99 -11.00 -15.39
CA PRO A 15 1.68 -12.43 -15.33
C PRO A 15 2.89 -13.26 -14.93
N GLY A 16 2.72 -14.11 -13.91
CA GLY A 16 3.78 -14.98 -13.40
C GLY A 16 4.71 -14.35 -12.37
N ASN A 17 4.59 -13.03 -12.11
CA ASN A 17 5.42 -12.33 -11.11
C ASN A 17 4.65 -11.96 -9.83
N VAL A 18 3.32 -11.95 -9.90
CA VAL A 18 2.43 -11.65 -8.77
C VAL A 18 1.53 -12.83 -8.47
N LYS A 19 1.13 -12.97 -7.20
CA LYS A 19 0.24 -14.04 -6.72
C LYS A 19 0.66 -15.45 -7.16
N THR A 20 1.96 -15.69 -7.28
CA THR A 20 2.52 -16.96 -7.80
C THR A 20 2.13 -18.18 -6.97
N ARG A 21 1.89 -18.01 -5.67
CA ARG A 21 1.36 -19.08 -4.79
C ARG A 21 -0.07 -19.52 -5.14
N LEU A 22 -0.80 -18.74 -5.93
CA LEU A 22 -2.14 -19.10 -6.44
C LEU A 22 -2.08 -19.75 -7.83
N ILE A 23 -0.86 -19.95 -8.38
CA ILE A 23 -0.60 -20.59 -9.66
C ILE A 23 0.07 -21.95 -9.37
N PRO A 24 -0.62 -23.10 -9.52
CA PRO A 24 -2.06 -23.33 -9.81
C PRO A 24 -2.99 -23.14 -8.58
N PRO A 25 -4.33 -23.08 -8.77
CA PRO A 25 -5.10 -23.37 -9.99
C PRO A 25 -5.28 -22.19 -10.95
N LEU A 26 -4.89 -20.97 -10.58
CA LEU A 26 -5.03 -19.82 -11.47
C LEU A 26 -3.98 -19.88 -12.59
N SER A 27 -4.32 -19.30 -13.75
CA SER A 27 -3.31 -18.98 -14.77
C SER A 27 -2.49 -17.76 -14.32
N PRO A 28 -1.27 -17.57 -14.85
CA PRO A 28 -0.48 -16.35 -14.65
C PRO A 28 -1.25 -15.05 -14.92
N GLU A 29 -2.08 -15.03 -15.96
CA GLU A 29 -2.88 -13.87 -16.36
C GLU A 29 -4.00 -13.62 -15.35
N THR A 30 -4.70 -14.68 -14.92
CA THR A 30 -5.77 -14.56 -13.93
C THR A 30 -5.22 -14.10 -12.58
N ALA A 31 -4.05 -14.59 -12.19
CA ALA A 31 -3.34 -14.18 -10.98
C ALA A 31 -2.93 -12.69 -11.04
N ALA A 32 -2.49 -12.20 -12.21
CA ALA A 32 -2.21 -10.79 -12.43
C ALA A 32 -3.47 -9.92 -12.39
N SER A 33 -4.55 -10.30 -13.07
CA SER A 33 -5.83 -9.57 -13.01
C SER A 33 -6.43 -9.54 -11.61
N LEU A 34 -6.27 -10.62 -10.83
CA LEU A 34 -6.67 -10.66 -9.42
C LEU A 34 -5.87 -9.65 -8.58
N HIS A 35 -4.55 -9.59 -8.80
CA HIS A 35 -3.68 -8.61 -8.14
C HIS A 35 -4.07 -7.17 -8.50
N GLU A 36 -4.41 -6.91 -9.76
CA GLU A 36 -4.92 -5.60 -10.18
C GLU A 36 -6.19 -5.21 -9.45
N ALA A 37 -7.15 -6.15 -9.35
CA ALA A 37 -8.40 -5.95 -8.65
C ALA A 37 -8.17 -5.64 -7.16
N PHE A 38 -7.25 -6.33 -6.50
CA PHE A 38 -6.96 -6.10 -5.08
C PHE A 38 -6.41 -4.70 -4.81
N VAL A 39 -5.49 -4.21 -5.65
CA VAL A 39 -4.97 -2.84 -5.54
C VAL A 39 -6.07 -1.82 -5.80
N ARG A 40 -6.91 -2.05 -6.81
CA ARG A 40 -8.04 -1.17 -7.15
C ARG A 40 -9.07 -1.11 -6.01
N ASP A 41 -9.42 -2.24 -5.41
CA ASP A 41 -10.33 -2.31 -4.26
C ASP A 41 -9.75 -1.56 -3.05
N MET A 42 -8.45 -1.72 -2.78
CA MET A 42 -7.78 -0.97 -1.73
C MET A 42 -7.82 0.54 -2.01
N TYR A 43 -7.50 0.97 -3.23
CA TYR A 43 -7.59 2.37 -3.61
C TYR A 43 -9.01 2.93 -3.44
N TYR A 44 -10.03 2.27 -3.98
CA TYR A 44 -11.40 2.78 -3.91
C TYR A 44 -11.90 2.83 -2.48
N ARG A 45 -11.54 1.86 -1.63
CA ARG A 45 -11.86 1.88 -0.20
C ARG A 45 -11.25 3.11 0.50
N CYS A 46 -10.02 3.47 0.15
CA CYS A 46 -9.27 4.52 0.85
C CYS A 46 -9.53 5.92 0.29
N SER A 47 -9.76 6.05 -1.02
CA SER A 47 -10.02 7.35 -1.68
C SER A 47 -11.29 8.05 -1.22
N GLN A 48 -12.21 7.33 -0.56
CA GLN A 48 -13.42 7.91 0.03
C GLN A 48 -13.19 8.52 1.42
N ILE A 49 -11.99 8.38 1.99
CA ILE A 49 -11.67 8.90 3.32
C ILE A 49 -11.28 10.38 3.18
N PRO A 50 -11.98 11.31 3.87
CA PRO A 50 -11.65 12.73 3.83
C PRO A 50 -10.21 12.99 4.28
N ASP A 51 -9.55 13.98 3.66
CA ASP A 51 -8.20 14.44 3.99
C ASP A 51 -7.09 13.36 3.86
N LEU A 52 -7.39 12.24 3.19
CA LEU A 52 -6.43 11.18 2.90
C LEU A 52 -5.97 11.26 1.44
N SER A 53 -4.67 11.48 1.24
CA SER A 53 -4.05 11.34 -0.08
C SER A 53 -3.55 9.91 -0.26
N VAL A 54 -3.83 9.29 -1.41
CA VAL A 54 -3.36 7.93 -1.73
C VAL A 54 -2.21 8.00 -2.74
N ALA A 55 -1.12 7.29 -2.45
CA ALA A 55 0.02 7.12 -3.35
C ALA A 55 0.30 5.64 -3.57
N LEU A 56 0.57 5.26 -4.81
CA LEU A 56 0.93 3.90 -5.19
C LEU A 56 2.45 3.78 -5.30
N TRP A 57 3.03 2.85 -4.55
CA TRP A 57 4.46 2.56 -4.57
C TRP A 57 4.70 1.22 -5.26
N THR A 58 5.27 1.26 -6.46
CA THR A 58 5.50 0.06 -7.30
C THR A 58 6.96 -0.37 -7.30
N ASP A 59 7.20 -1.67 -7.49
CA ASP A 59 8.55 -2.23 -7.57
C ASP A 59 9.29 -1.86 -8.87
N ILE A 60 8.54 -1.59 -9.94
CA ILE A 60 9.04 -1.08 -11.22
C ILE A 60 8.10 -0.02 -11.78
N THR A 61 8.54 0.73 -12.80
CA THR A 61 7.66 1.62 -13.57
C THR A 61 6.61 0.81 -14.31
N THR A 62 5.34 1.21 -14.20
CA THR A 62 4.22 0.48 -14.80
C THR A 62 3.05 1.42 -15.14
N ASP A 63 2.42 1.15 -16.28
CA ASP A 63 1.20 1.83 -16.74
C ASP A 63 -0.09 1.15 -16.21
N ALA A 64 0.05 0.13 -15.35
CA ALA A 64 -1.09 -0.55 -14.72
C ALA A 64 -1.99 0.41 -13.95
N TRP A 65 -3.27 0.08 -13.80
CA TRP A 65 -4.26 0.94 -13.13
C TRP A 65 -4.39 2.36 -13.72
N PRO A 66 -4.48 2.54 -15.05
CA PRO A 66 -4.47 3.87 -15.69
C PRO A 66 -5.65 4.76 -15.24
N ASP A 67 -6.70 4.15 -14.71
CA ASP A 67 -7.89 4.79 -14.18
C ASP A 67 -7.73 5.39 -12.78
N LEU A 68 -6.65 5.08 -12.05
CA LEU A 68 -6.46 5.54 -10.68
C LEU A 68 -5.72 6.89 -10.64
N PRO A 69 -6.35 8.00 -10.16
CA PRO A 69 -5.74 9.32 -10.07
C PRO A 69 -4.84 9.43 -8.82
N VAL A 70 -3.81 8.59 -8.75
CA VAL A 70 -2.86 8.54 -7.62
C VAL A 70 -1.47 8.98 -8.06
N ALA A 71 -0.72 9.57 -7.12
CA ALA A 71 0.71 9.72 -7.29
C ALA A 71 1.35 8.33 -7.37
N ARG A 72 2.29 8.15 -8.31
CA ARG A 72 3.03 6.90 -8.51
C ARG A 72 4.47 7.10 -8.15
N LYS A 73 5.00 6.25 -7.29
CA LYS A 73 6.39 6.30 -6.81
C LYS A 73 7.04 4.93 -6.93
N LEU A 74 8.35 4.92 -7.11
CA LEU A 74 9.12 3.67 -7.18
C LEU A 74 9.64 3.29 -5.79
N GLN A 75 9.49 2.01 -5.46
CA GLN A 75 10.18 1.41 -4.32
C GLN A 75 11.67 1.30 -4.65
N ILE A 76 12.52 1.63 -3.69
CA ILE A 76 13.97 1.45 -3.85
C ILE A 76 14.35 -0.04 -3.77
N PRO A 77 15.51 -0.44 -4.32
CA PRO A 77 16.06 -1.77 -4.07
C PRO A 77 16.32 -2.01 -2.57
N GLY A 78 16.28 -3.27 -2.15
CA GLY A 78 16.52 -3.68 -0.77
C GLY A 78 15.40 -4.52 -0.16
N ASP A 79 15.51 -4.75 1.15
CA ASP A 79 14.47 -5.44 1.90
C ASP A 79 13.20 -4.57 2.08
N LEU A 80 12.14 -5.18 2.58
CA LEU A 80 10.87 -4.49 2.79
C LEU A 80 11.01 -3.34 3.79
N GLY A 81 11.81 -3.51 4.85
CA GLY A 81 12.05 -2.50 5.87
C GLY A 81 12.65 -1.22 5.29
N LEU A 82 13.70 -1.36 4.49
CA LEU A 82 14.37 -0.24 3.82
C LEU A 82 13.43 0.48 2.85
N LYS A 83 12.62 -0.27 2.10
CA LYS A 83 11.60 0.29 1.20
C LYS A 83 10.55 1.10 1.95
N MET A 84 10.03 0.57 3.06
CA MET A 84 9.03 1.26 3.89
C MET A 84 9.62 2.51 4.54
N PHE A 85 10.84 2.43 5.07
CA PHE A 85 11.55 3.57 5.64
C PHE A 85 11.71 4.69 4.61
N HIS A 86 12.19 4.38 3.41
CA HIS A 86 12.33 5.36 2.34
C HIS A 86 10.99 5.98 1.93
N ALA A 87 9.92 5.17 1.84
CA ALA A 87 8.59 5.67 1.51
C ALA A 87 8.04 6.64 2.57
N ALA A 88 8.17 6.28 3.85
CA ALA A 88 7.81 7.14 4.96
C ALA A 88 8.64 8.43 4.96
N GLU A 89 9.97 8.34 4.86
CA GLU A 89 10.88 9.48 4.83
C GLU A 89 10.56 10.45 3.68
N SER A 90 10.37 9.92 2.45
CA SER A 90 10.03 10.73 1.28
C SER A 90 8.72 11.48 1.48
N CYS A 91 7.66 10.79 1.91
CA CYS A 91 6.36 11.42 2.10
C CYS A 91 6.36 12.46 3.24
N LEU A 92 7.06 12.20 4.34
CA LEU A 92 7.20 13.16 5.44
C LEU A 92 8.01 14.40 5.02
N ARG A 93 9.10 14.22 4.25
CA ARG A 93 9.89 15.35 3.69
C ARG A 93 9.08 16.21 2.72
N GLU A 94 8.11 15.62 2.03
CA GLU A 94 7.18 16.33 1.14
C GLU A 94 6.06 17.07 1.91
N GLY A 95 6.07 17.04 3.25
CA GLY A 95 5.16 17.79 4.10
C GLY A 95 3.94 17.02 4.59
N ALA A 96 3.89 15.69 4.41
CA ALA A 96 2.89 14.88 5.08
C ALA A 96 3.10 14.93 6.59
N SER A 97 2.03 15.07 7.37
CA SER A 97 2.11 14.97 8.84
C SER A 97 2.19 13.52 9.32
N ARG A 98 1.69 12.60 8.49
CA ARG A 98 1.64 11.18 8.76
C ARG A 98 1.62 10.37 7.47
N VAL A 99 2.28 9.21 7.52
CA VAL A 99 2.31 8.24 6.42
C VAL A 99 1.82 6.91 6.96
N VAL A 100 0.82 6.34 6.30
CA VAL A 100 0.38 4.97 6.53
C VAL A 100 0.83 4.13 5.35
N ILE A 101 1.52 3.03 5.60
CA ILE A 101 1.97 2.10 4.56
C ILE A 101 1.19 0.80 4.73
N VAL A 102 0.58 0.32 3.65
CA VAL A 102 -0.15 -0.94 3.60
C VAL A 102 0.21 -1.73 2.34
N GLY A 103 0.15 -3.05 2.42
CA GLY A 103 0.16 -3.90 1.22
C GLY A 103 -1.23 -3.98 0.58
N ALA A 104 -1.28 -4.45 -0.66
CA ALA A 104 -2.54 -4.71 -1.37
C ALA A 104 -3.05 -6.17 -1.22
N ASP A 105 -2.37 -7.02 -0.45
CA ASP A 105 -2.64 -8.45 -0.44
C ASP A 105 -3.82 -8.88 0.45
N SER A 106 -4.42 -7.94 1.20
CA SER A 106 -5.54 -8.18 2.12
C SER A 106 -6.80 -7.39 1.69
N PRO A 107 -7.47 -7.76 0.58
CA PRO A 107 -8.63 -7.02 0.05
C PRO A 107 -9.84 -7.05 1.01
N THR A 108 -9.92 -8.07 1.85
CA THR A 108 -10.96 -8.26 2.87
C THR A 108 -10.64 -7.58 4.20
N LEU A 109 -9.52 -6.87 4.32
CA LEU A 109 -9.15 -6.15 5.55
C LEU A 109 -10.32 -5.23 5.97
N PRO A 110 -10.92 -5.44 7.16
CA PRO A 110 -12.03 -4.62 7.59
C PRO A 110 -11.61 -3.15 7.69
N ALA A 111 -12.45 -2.23 7.22
CA ALA A 111 -12.09 -0.80 7.17
C ALA A 111 -11.68 -0.22 8.53
N GLY A 112 -12.23 -0.74 9.63
CA GLY A 112 -11.86 -0.35 11.00
C GLY A 112 -10.36 -0.48 11.30
N HIS A 113 -9.70 -1.49 10.73
CA HIS A 113 -8.25 -1.70 10.89
C HIS A 113 -7.41 -0.62 10.22
N LEU A 114 -7.84 -0.16 9.05
CA LEU A 114 -7.22 0.96 8.35
C LEU A 114 -7.47 2.28 9.11
N TYR A 115 -8.71 2.52 9.55
CA TYR A 115 -9.04 3.71 10.33
C TYR A 115 -8.24 3.82 11.63
N ALA A 116 -7.98 2.69 12.30
CA ALA A 116 -7.14 2.67 13.49
C ALA A 116 -5.70 3.14 13.20
N LEU A 117 -5.11 2.73 12.07
CA LEU A 117 -3.77 3.20 11.66
C LEU A 117 -3.77 4.68 11.26
N LEU A 118 -4.79 5.13 10.55
CA LEU A 118 -4.94 6.52 10.12
C LEU A 118 -5.11 7.48 11.30
N ARG A 119 -5.81 7.03 12.35
CA ARG A 119 -6.08 7.82 13.56
C ARG A 119 -5.08 7.57 14.69
N ALA A 120 -3.99 6.85 14.41
CA ALA A 120 -2.97 6.58 15.40
C ALA A 120 -2.38 7.89 15.92
N THR A 121 -2.30 8.03 17.25
CA THR A 121 -1.71 9.21 17.91
C THR A 121 -0.23 9.00 18.23
N ALA A 122 0.23 7.76 18.28
CA ALA A 122 1.63 7.42 18.46
C ALA A 122 2.46 7.80 17.23
N ASP A 123 3.76 7.98 17.46
CA ASP A 123 4.72 8.27 16.38
C ASP A 123 4.83 7.13 15.39
N VAL A 124 4.76 5.91 15.92
CA VAL A 124 4.72 4.67 15.15
C VAL A 124 3.59 3.80 15.68
N ALA A 125 2.75 3.27 14.80
CA ALA A 125 1.75 2.27 15.12
C ALA A 125 1.76 1.14 14.09
N LEU A 126 1.56 -0.09 14.56
CA LEU A 126 1.52 -1.29 13.73
C LEU A 126 0.13 -1.90 13.76
N GLY A 127 -0.34 -2.34 12.60
CA GLY A 127 -1.56 -3.12 12.45
C GLY A 127 -1.20 -4.60 12.44
N PRO A 128 -1.41 -5.36 13.54
CA PRO A 128 -0.95 -6.74 13.63
C PRO A 128 -1.67 -7.65 12.62
N ALA A 129 -0.95 -8.61 12.06
CA ALA A 129 -1.50 -9.67 11.21
C ALA A 129 -1.43 -11.03 11.94
N GLU A 130 -2.32 -11.96 11.57
CA GLU A 130 -2.42 -13.28 12.22
C GLU A 130 -1.20 -14.18 11.96
N ASP A 131 -0.43 -13.89 10.91
CA ASP A 131 0.79 -14.62 10.54
C ASP A 131 2.04 -14.20 11.34
N GLY A 132 1.86 -13.33 12.35
CA GLY A 132 2.95 -12.79 13.17
C GLY A 132 3.62 -11.55 12.57
N GLY A 133 3.17 -11.09 11.40
CA GLY A 133 3.59 -9.83 10.80
C GLY A 133 2.68 -8.65 11.14
N TYR A 134 2.63 -7.68 10.23
CA TYR A 134 1.70 -6.56 10.28
C TYR A 134 1.14 -6.27 8.88
N TYR A 135 -0.14 -5.94 8.80
CA TYR A 135 -0.80 -5.55 7.55
C TYR A 135 -0.50 -4.10 7.16
N GLY A 136 -0.04 -3.29 8.12
CA GLY A 136 0.34 -1.91 7.88
C GLY A 136 1.07 -1.24 9.04
N ILE A 137 1.68 -0.11 8.73
CA ILE A 137 2.42 0.73 9.68
C ILE A 137 2.02 2.19 9.47
N SER A 138 1.91 2.95 10.55
CA SER A 138 1.64 4.39 10.55
C SER A 138 2.81 5.10 11.20
N CYS A 139 3.39 6.09 10.53
CA CYS A 139 4.55 6.86 10.99
C CYS A 139 4.26 8.36 10.90
N ALA A 140 4.47 9.11 11.99
CA ALA A 140 4.48 10.59 12.00
C ALA A 140 5.90 11.17 11.92
N ARG A 141 6.92 10.34 12.17
CA ARG A 141 8.34 10.67 12.04
C ARG A 141 9.14 9.41 11.74
N VAL A 142 10.31 9.58 11.15
CA VAL A 142 11.30 8.53 10.85
C VAL A 142 12.67 8.91 11.36
#